data_AF-A0A1Z5LFW2-F1
#
_entry.id   AF-A0A1Z5LFW2-F1
#
_cell.length_a   1.000
_cell.length_b   1.000
_cell.length_c   1.000
_cell.angle_alpha   90.00
_cell.angle_beta   90.00
_cell.angle_gamma   90.00
#
_symmetry.space_group_name_H-M   'P 1'
#
loop_
_entity.id
_entity.type
_entity.pdbx_description
1 polymer ?
#
loop_
_entity_poly.entity_id
_entity_poly.type
_entity_poly.pdbx_seq_one_letter_code
_entity_poly.pdbx_strand_id
1 'polypeptide(L)'
;MEEIQGLINAHEQFKQTLGEADKEHKAITGLAQEVQSIATQYHVPGGIENPYTTLNAQVISSKWADVKQLVPKRDQVLQTEVMRQQSNERLRRKFAEKANAVGPWIEHQIDAVAAIGMGMQGSLEDQLRRLHQYEQSVVQYKPHMDELEKTHQEIQEAMIFENRYTQYTMETLRVGWEQLLTSIHRNINEVENQILTRDSKGISHEQLNEFRASFNHFDKNRTGRLSPEEFKSCLVSLGYSIRNDRQGEADFRRIMSIVDTNNTGYVHFDAFLDFMTRESTDRDTAEQIIDSFRILAGDKPYITAE
;
A
#
# COMPACT_ATOMS: atom_id res chain seq x y z
N MET A 1 -26.10 -2.90 -13.45
CA MET A 1 -27.50 -2.71 -12.98
C MET A 1 -28.35 -2.04 -14.04
N GLU A 2 -27.93 -0.91 -14.60
CA GLU A 2 -28.71 -0.20 -15.63
C GLU A 2 -28.91 -1.03 -16.92
N GLU A 3 -27.85 -1.70 -17.39
CA GLU A 3 -27.92 -2.55 -18.59
C GLU A 3 -28.93 -3.70 -18.47
N ILE A 4 -28.90 -4.45 -17.37
CA ILE A 4 -29.83 -5.56 -17.15
C ILE A 4 -31.26 -5.06 -16.97
N GLN A 5 -31.45 -3.89 -16.34
CA GLN A 5 -32.77 -3.27 -16.24
C GLN A 5 -33.30 -2.86 -17.62
N GLY A 6 -32.44 -2.33 -18.49
CA GLY A 6 -32.77 -2.05 -19.88
C GLY A 6 -33.25 -3.30 -20.64
N LEU A 7 -32.56 -4.43 -20.47
CA LEU A 7 -32.95 -5.70 -21.07
C LEU A 7 -34.31 -6.23 -20.55
N ILE A 8 -34.58 -6.09 -19.26
CA ILE A 8 -35.87 -6.45 -18.66
C ILE A 8 -36.98 -5.57 -19.22
N ASN A 9 -36.77 -4.26 -19.25
CA ASN A 9 -37.76 -3.31 -19.77
C ASN A 9 -38.08 -3.59 -21.23
N ALA A 10 -37.07 -3.88 -22.05
CA ALA A 10 -37.25 -4.27 -23.45
C ALA A 10 -38.05 -5.59 -23.58
N HIS A 11 -37.79 -6.57 -22.70
CA HIS A 11 -38.53 -7.82 -22.71
C HIS A 11 -39.99 -7.64 -22.27
N GLU A 12 -40.25 -6.80 -21.27
CA GLU A 12 -41.62 -6.43 -20.86
C GLU A 12 -42.39 -5.74 -21.99
N GLN A 13 -41.76 -4.80 -22.70
CA GLN A 13 -42.36 -4.16 -23.87
C GLN A 13 -42.68 -5.18 -24.97
N PHE A 14 -41.78 -6.13 -25.24
CA PHE A 14 -42.06 -7.23 -26.17
C PHE A 14 -43.25 -8.10 -25.70
N LYS A 15 -43.37 -8.40 -24.40
CA LYS A 15 -44.50 -9.17 -23.88
C LYS A 15 -45.84 -8.44 -24.07
N GLN A 16 -45.84 -7.11 -24.01
CA GLN A 16 -47.05 -6.31 -24.26
C GLN A 16 -47.57 -6.47 -25.69
N THR A 17 -46.71 -6.71 -26.68
CA THR A 17 -47.13 -6.91 -28.09
C THR A 17 -47.68 -8.32 -28.35
N LEU A 18 -47.45 -9.29 -27.46
CA LEU A 18 -47.88 -10.68 -27.66
C LEU A 18 -49.40 -10.83 -27.74
N GLY A 19 -50.16 -9.98 -27.04
CA GLY A 19 -51.62 -10.02 -27.09
C GLY A 19 -52.18 -9.66 -28.47
N GLU A 20 -51.61 -8.66 -29.13
CA GLU A 20 -51.99 -8.30 -30.50
C GLU A 20 -51.50 -9.36 -31.50
N ALA A 21 -50.27 -9.84 -31.35
CA ALA A 21 -49.73 -10.90 -32.19
C ALA A 21 -50.52 -12.22 -32.10
N ASP A 22 -51.06 -12.58 -30.92
CA ASP A 22 -51.92 -13.77 -30.78
C ASP A 22 -53.26 -13.61 -31.52
N LYS A 23 -53.82 -12.39 -31.53
CA LYS A 23 -55.04 -12.10 -32.30
C LYS A 23 -54.78 -12.22 -33.79
N GLU A 24 -53.65 -11.69 -34.27
CA GLU A 24 -53.26 -11.77 -35.68
C GLU A 24 -52.96 -13.21 -36.10
N HIS A 25 -52.26 -13.98 -35.26
CA HIS A 25 -52.03 -15.42 -35.46
C HIS A 25 -53.35 -16.19 -35.63
N LYS A 26 -54.32 -15.97 -34.74
CA LYS A 26 -55.66 -16.58 -34.83
C LYS A 26 -56.41 -16.19 -36.10
N ALA A 27 -56.31 -14.92 -36.52
CA ALA A 27 -56.94 -14.45 -37.74
C ALA A 27 -56.34 -15.13 -38.99
N ILE A 28 -55.01 -15.16 -39.11
CA ILE A 28 -54.30 -15.79 -40.24
C ILE A 28 -54.61 -17.30 -40.31
N THR A 29 -54.55 -17.99 -39.18
CA THR A 29 -54.86 -19.43 -39.13
C THR A 29 -56.33 -19.74 -39.41
N GLY A 30 -57.25 -18.89 -38.95
CA GLY A 30 -58.68 -18.99 -39.27
C GLY A 30 -58.95 -18.85 -40.77
N LEU A 31 -58.35 -17.85 -41.44
CA LEU A 31 -58.46 -17.68 -42.89
C LEU A 31 -57.94 -18.90 -43.66
N ALA A 32 -56.80 -19.45 -43.24
CA ALA A 32 -56.25 -20.65 -43.86
C ALA A 32 -57.17 -21.88 -43.69
N GLN A 33 -57.82 -22.02 -42.53
CA GLN A 33 -58.79 -23.09 -42.28
C GLN A 33 -60.08 -22.91 -43.09
N GLU A 34 -60.55 -21.68 -43.28
CA GLU A 34 -61.73 -21.38 -44.09
C GLU A 34 -61.50 -21.74 -45.56
N VAL A 35 -60.35 -21.33 -46.13
CA VAL A 35 -59.95 -21.70 -47.50
C VAL A 35 -59.87 -23.22 -47.65
N GLN A 36 -59.25 -23.90 -46.68
CA GLN A 36 -59.16 -25.37 -46.65
C GLN A 36 -60.55 -26.02 -46.64
N SER A 37 -61.48 -25.51 -45.81
CA SER A 37 -62.84 -26.02 -45.68
C SER A 37 -63.60 -25.88 -47.01
N ILE A 38 -63.55 -24.70 -47.64
CA ILE A 38 -64.22 -24.42 -48.92
C ILE A 38 -63.63 -25.30 -50.03
N ALA A 39 -62.30 -25.36 -50.16
CA ALA A 39 -61.64 -26.17 -51.18
C ALA A 39 -62.02 -27.66 -51.05
N THR A 40 -62.13 -28.17 -49.82
CA THR A 40 -62.51 -29.55 -49.53
C THR A 40 -64.00 -29.80 -49.81
N GLN A 41 -64.88 -28.88 -49.40
CA GLN A 41 -66.33 -28.98 -49.61
C GLN A 41 -66.69 -29.05 -51.11
N TYR A 42 -66.07 -28.21 -51.93
CA TYR A 42 -66.34 -28.13 -53.36
C TYR A 42 -65.38 -28.96 -54.24
N HIS A 43 -64.48 -29.74 -53.64
CA HIS A 43 -63.50 -30.60 -54.33
C HIS A 43 -62.66 -29.85 -55.38
N VAL A 44 -62.20 -28.64 -55.03
CA VAL A 44 -61.43 -27.78 -55.95
C VAL A 44 -60.02 -28.35 -56.15
N PRO A 45 -59.63 -28.78 -57.36
CA PRO A 45 -58.29 -29.30 -57.61
C PRO A 45 -57.23 -28.22 -57.36
N GLY A 46 -56.24 -28.51 -56.52
CA GLY A 46 -55.18 -27.55 -56.17
C GLY A 46 -55.60 -26.40 -55.25
N GLY A 47 -56.85 -26.36 -54.76
CA GLY A 47 -57.37 -25.26 -53.95
C GLY A 47 -56.77 -25.11 -52.54
N ILE A 48 -55.87 -26.02 -52.14
CA ILE A 48 -55.20 -26.05 -50.84
C ILE A 48 -53.80 -25.41 -50.91
N GLU A 49 -53.18 -25.41 -52.08
CA GLU A 49 -51.84 -24.84 -52.26
C GLU A 49 -51.95 -23.32 -52.42
N ASN A 50 -51.20 -22.59 -51.59
CA ASN A 50 -51.13 -21.14 -51.69
C ASN A 50 -50.00 -20.74 -52.67
N PRO A 51 -50.31 -20.16 -53.84
CA PRO A 51 -49.29 -19.82 -54.83
C PRO A 51 -48.52 -18.54 -54.47
N TYR A 52 -48.97 -17.78 -53.49
CA TYR A 52 -48.43 -16.45 -53.14
C TYR A 52 -47.43 -16.49 -51.98
N THR A 53 -47.34 -17.61 -51.26
CA THR A 53 -46.40 -17.77 -50.14
C THR A 53 -45.96 -19.22 -49.98
N THR A 54 -44.73 -19.38 -49.50
CA THR A 54 -44.19 -20.70 -49.13
C THR A 54 -44.58 -21.13 -47.71
N LEU A 55 -45.18 -20.23 -46.92
CA LEU A 55 -45.57 -20.50 -45.55
C LEU A 55 -46.97 -21.12 -45.48
N ASN A 56 -47.09 -22.18 -44.67
CA ASN A 56 -48.38 -22.78 -44.35
C ASN A 56 -48.77 -22.54 -42.88
N ALA A 57 -50.06 -22.68 -42.58
CA ALA A 57 -50.61 -22.41 -41.24
C ALA A 57 -50.00 -23.29 -40.14
N GLN A 58 -49.57 -24.51 -40.48
CA GLN A 58 -48.94 -25.42 -39.52
C GLN A 58 -47.55 -24.92 -39.10
N VAL A 59 -46.74 -24.47 -40.06
CA VAL A 59 -45.41 -23.88 -39.79
C VAL A 59 -45.56 -22.62 -38.94
N ILE A 60 -46.50 -21.73 -39.30
CA ILE A 60 -46.77 -20.51 -38.53
C ILE A 60 -47.19 -20.85 -37.09
N SER A 61 -48.09 -21.82 -36.91
CA SER A 61 -48.55 -22.25 -35.58
C SER A 61 -47.44 -22.90 -34.76
N SER A 62 -46.57 -23.70 -35.38
CA SER A 62 -45.40 -24.27 -34.73
C SER A 62 -44.45 -23.18 -34.25
N LYS A 63 -44.13 -22.19 -35.10
CA LYS A 63 -43.26 -21.07 -34.71
C LYS A 63 -43.88 -20.19 -33.63
N TRP A 64 -45.19 -20.00 -33.66
CA TRP A 64 -45.89 -19.28 -32.59
C TRP A 64 -45.83 -20.02 -31.26
N ALA A 65 -45.96 -21.35 -31.27
CA ALA A 65 -45.77 -22.17 -30.07
C ALA A 65 -44.33 -22.09 -29.54
N ASP A 66 -43.32 -22.11 -30.42
CA ASP A 66 -41.91 -21.92 -30.05
C ASP A 66 -41.72 -20.58 -29.32
N VAL A 67 -42.26 -19.48 -29.88
CA VAL A 67 -42.19 -18.15 -29.24
C VAL A 67 -42.81 -18.19 -27.85
N LYS A 68 -44.03 -18.71 -27.69
CA LYS A 68 -44.70 -18.81 -26.38
C LYS A 68 -43.89 -19.62 -25.36
N GLN A 69 -43.16 -20.65 -25.81
CA GLN A 69 -42.31 -21.44 -24.93
C GLN A 69 -41.01 -20.72 -24.55
N LEU A 70 -40.48 -19.88 -25.43
CA LEU A 70 -39.23 -19.14 -25.21
C LEU A 70 -39.40 -17.94 -24.27
N VAL A 71 -40.57 -17.29 -24.26
CA VAL A 71 -40.84 -16.14 -23.38
C VAL A 71 -40.58 -16.44 -21.90
N PRO A 72 -41.21 -17.45 -21.26
CA PRO A 72 -40.96 -17.74 -19.84
C PRO A 72 -39.52 -18.20 -19.57
N LYS A 73 -38.86 -18.86 -20.53
CA LYS A 73 -37.44 -19.21 -20.42
C LYS A 73 -36.57 -17.95 -20.38
N ARG A 74 -36.90 -16.94 -21.21
CA ARG A 74 -36.21 -15.65 -21.22
C ARG A 74 -36.41 -14.88 -19.92
N ASP A 75 -37.63 -14.88 -19.37
CA ASP A 75 -37.91 -14.30 -18.05
C ASP A 75 -36.99 -14.90 -16.98
N GLN A 76 -36.86 -16.24 -16.93
CA GLN A 76 -36.01 -16.92 -15.96
C GLN A 76 -34.52 -16.58 -16.12
N VAL A 77 -34.02 -16.50 -17.36
CA VAL A 77 -32.64 -16.13 -17.65
C VAL A 77 -32.36 -14.69 -17.20
N LEU A 78 -33.27 -13.75 -17.49
CA LEU A 78 -33.15 -12.36 -17.06
C LEU A 78 -33.16 -12.25 -15.53
N GLN A 79 -34.07 -12.95 -14.86
CA GLN A 79 -34.14 -12.95 -13.39
C GLN A 79 -32.86 -13.51 -12.75
N THR A 80 -32.31 -14.59 -13.31
CA THR A 80 -31.04 -15.17 -12.85
C THR A 80 -29.89 -14.18 -13.01
N GLU A 81 -29.84 -13.47 -14.14
CA GLU A 81 -28.82 -12.46 -14.40
C GLU A 81 -28.97 -11.25 -13.46
N VAL A 82 -30.19 -10.81 -13.14
CA VAL A 82 -30.43 -9.76 -12.12
C VAL A 82 -29.84 -10.16 -10.78
N MET A 83 -30.12 -11.38 -10.32
CA MET A 83 -29.60 -11.87 -9.04
C MET A 83 -28.07 -11.91 -9.04
N ARG A 84 -27.46 -12.33 -10.16
CA ARG A 84 -26.00 -12.30 -10.35
C ARG A 84 -25.44 -10.88 -10.26
N GLN A 85 -26.03 -9.93 -10.98
CA GLN A 85 -25.60 -8.53 -10.98
C GLN A 85 -25.75 -7.87 -9.60
N GLN A 86 -26.83 -8.16 -8.88
CA GLN A 86 -27.01 -7.69 -7.51
C GLN A 86 -25.97 -8.29 -6.56
N SER A 87 -25.64 -9.58 -6.72
CA SER A 87 -24.58 -10.21 -5.93
C SER A 87 -23.22 -9.55 -6.20
N ASN A 88 -22.89 -9.33 -7.47
CA ASN A 88 -21.65 -8.66 -7.87
C ASN A 88 -21.55 -7.24 -7.28
N GLU A 89 -22.66 -6.51 -7.27
CA GLU A 89 -22.71 -5.17 -6.70
C GLU A 89 -22.49 -5.16 -5.17
N ARG A 90 -23.04 -6.16 -4.47
CA ARG A 90 -22.77 -6.35 -3.03
C ARG A 90 -21.30 -6.63 -2.76
N LEU A 91 -20.67 -7.49 -3.56
CA LEU A 91 -19.24 -7.79 -3.44
C LEU A 91 -18.38 -6.55 -3.65
N ARG A 92 -18.67 -5.75 -4.70
CA ARG A 92 -17.97 -4.48 -4.96
C ARG A 92 -18.04 -3.54 -3.75
N ARG A 93 -19.23 -3.33 -3.20
CA ARG A 93 -19.40 -2.46 -2.02
C ARG A 93 -18.68 -3.00 -0.79
N LYS A 94 -18.80 -4.30 -0.51
CA LYS A 94 -18.15 -4.95 0.63
C LYS A 94 -16.62 -4.81 0.56
N PHE A 95 -16.02 -5.04 -0.61
CA PHE A 95 -14.59 -4.84 -0.79
C PHE A 95 -14.20 -3.37 -0.61
N ALA A 96 -14.94 -2.45 -1.24
CA ALA A 96 -14.64 -1.03 -1.18
C ALA A 96 -14.72 -0.46 0.23
N GLU A 97 -15.74 -0.83 1.01
CA GLU A 97 -15.89 -0.43 2.41
C GLU A 97 -14.67 -0.83 3.24
N LYS A 98 -14.22 -2.09 3.09
CA LYS A 98 -13.02 -2.59 3.78
C LYS A 98 -11.74 -1.92 3.29
N ALA A 99 -11.57 -1.83 1.97
CA ALA A 99 -10.40 -1.21 1.35
C ALA A 99 -10.25 0.27 1.75
N ASN A 100 -11.35 1.02 1.79
CA ASN A 100 -11.38 2.43 2.18
C ASN A 100 -11.13 2.65 3.68
N ALA A 101 -11.23 1.60 4.51
CA ALA A 101 -10.81 1.64 5.91
C ALA A 101 -9.32 1.27 6.07
N VAL A 102 -8.89 0.21 5.37
CA VAL A 102 -7.54 -0.34 5.45
C VAL A 102 -6.50 0.58 4.80
N GLY A 103 -6.78 1.12 3.62
CA GLY A 103 -5.84 1.96 2.86
C GLY A 103 -5.33 3.18 3.64
N PRO A 104 -6.22 4.08 4.10
CA PRO A 104 -5.81 5.24 4.90
C PRO A 104 -5.15 4.86 6.22
N TRP A 105 -5.54 3.72 6.82
CA TRP A 105 -4.88 3.23 8.02
C TRP A 105 -3.42 2.87 7.74
N ILE A 106 -3.13 2.15 6.65
CA ILE A 106 -1.76 1.81 6.24
C ILE A 106 -0.94 3.08 6.01
N GLU A 107 -1.46 4.04 5.25
CA GLU A 107 -0.79 5.31 4.96
C GLU A 107 -0.40 6.05 6.26
N HIS A 108 -1.35 6.19 7.19
CA HIS A 108 -1.09 6.82 8.48
C HIS A 108 -0.01 6.07 9.31
N GLN A 109 -0.02 4.74 9.31
CA GLN A 109 1.02 3.97 10.02
C GLN A 109 2.41 4.17 9.38
N ILE A 110 2.49 4.19 8.05
CA ILE A 110 3.75 4.42 7.33
C ILE A 110 4.33 5.79 7.71
N ASP A 111 3.51 6.85 7.66
CA ASP A 111 3.92 8.20 8.02
C ASP A 111 4.38 8.30 9.48
N ALA A 112 3.65 7.65 10.39
CA ALA A 112 4.00 7.64 11.81
C ALA A 112 5.33 6.93 12.10
N VAL A 113 5.57 5.79 11.44
CA VAL A 113 6.84 5.04 11.56
C VAL A 113 8.00 5.84 10.95
N ALA A 114 7.78 6.48 9.80
CA ALA A 114 8.77 7.35 9.16
C ALA A 114 9.14 8.56 10.06
N ALA A 115 8.16 9.14 10.75
CA ALA A 115 8.39 10.24 11.69
C ALA A 115 9.28 9.82 12.88
N ILE A 116 9.18 8.57 13.35
CA ILE A 116 10.06 8.05 14.40
C ILE A 116 11.48 7.87 13.88
N GLY A 117 11.65 7.31 12.68
CA GLY A 117 12.96 7.12 12.04
C GLY A 117 13.75 8.43 11.82
N MET A 118 13.05 9.56 11.70
CA MET A 118 13.71 10.88 11.61
C MET A 118 14.28 11.37 12.96
N GLY A 119 14.07 10.66 14.06
CA GLY A 119 14.74 10.92 15.35
C GLY A 119 14.36 12.25 16.01
N MET A 120 13.24 12.88 15.62
CA MET A 120 12.91 14.23 16.07
C MET A 120 12.41 14.31 17.52
N GLN A 121 12.03 13.20 18.17
CA GLN A 121 11.45 13.21 19.52
C GLN A 121 11.69 11.91 20.32
N GLY A 122 12.13 12.05 21.58
CA GLY A 122 12.24 10.97 22.58
C GLY A 122 13.58 10.24 22.59
N SER A 123 13.85 9.45 23.65
CA SER A 123 15.06 8.62 23.73
C SER A 123 15.00 7.42 22.76
N LEU A 124 16.13 6.77 22.51
CA LEU A 124 16.15 5.52 21.71
C LEU A 124 15.24 4.44 22.29
N GLU A 125 15.15 4.35 23.63
CA GLU A 125 14.24 3.42 24.31
C GLU A 125 12.77 3.78 24.08
N ASP A 126 12.42 5.07 24.10
CA ASP A 126 11.07 5.53 23.75
C ASP A 126 10.73 5.20 22.30
N GLN A 127 11.67 5.46 21.39
CA GLN A 127 11.49 5.17 19.96
C GLN A 127 11.28 3.67 19.73
N LEU A 128 12.13 2.82 20.33
CA LEU A 128 12.02 1.37 20.23
C LEU A 128 10.71 0.84 20.81
N ARG A 129 10.30 1.34 21.99
CA ARG A 129 8.99 1.01 22.58
C ARG A 129 7.84 1.36 21.65
N ARG A 130 7.85 2.54 21.04
CA ARG A 130 6.81 2.97 20.09
C ARG A 130 6.79 2.11 18.83
N LEU A 131 7.96 1.75 18.28
CA LEU A 131 8.05 0.88 17.11
C LEU A 131 7.47 -0.51 17.39
N HIS A 132 7.75 -1.10 18.56
CA HIS A 132 7.11 -2.37 18.96
C HIS A 132 5.60 -2.23 19.19
N GLN A 133 5.10 -1.07 19.65
CA GLN A 133 3.65 -0.82 19.71
C GLN A 133 3.02 -0.81 18.32
N TYR A 134 3.69 -0.21 17.33
CA TYR A 134 3.23 -0.23 15.94
C TYR A 134 3.28 -1.64 15.35
N GLU A 135 4.35 -2.40 15.60
CA GLU A 135 4.46 -3.81 15.24
C GLU A 135 3.27 -4.62 15.80
N GLN A 136 2.97 -4.46 17.08
CA GLN A 136 1.83 -5.13 17.72
C GLN A 136 0.49 -4.67 17.11
N SER A 137 0.34 -3.38 16.81
CA SER A 137 -0.87 -2.86 16.16
C SER A 137 -1.07 -3.47 14.77
N VAL A 138 0.00 -3.67 13.99
CA VAL A 138 -0.05 -4.33 12.68
C VAL A 138 -0.48 -5.78 12.81
N VAL A 139 0.07 -6.51 13.79
CA VAL A 139 -0.35 -7.90 14.08
C VAL A 139 -1.83 -7.98 14.45
N GLN A 140 -2.32 -7.06 15.28
CA GLN A 140 -3.74 -7.00 15.67
C GLN A 140 -4.65 -6.62 14.50
N TYR A 141 -4.16 -5.82 13.56
CA TYR A 141 -4.95 -5.36 12.42
C TYR A 141 -4.97 -6.38 11.27
N LYS A 142 -4.01 -7.31 11.22
CA LYS A 142 -3.88 -8.36 10.19
C LYS A 142 -5.20 -9.08 9.81
N PRO A 143 -6.10 -9.43 10.73
CA PRO A 143 -7.37 -10.08 10.35
C PRO A 143 -8.23 -9.26 9.37
N HIS A 144 -8.14 -7.92 9.39
CA HIS A 144 -8.85 -7.07 8.45
C HIS A 144 -8.29 -7.20 7.02
N MET A 145 -6.96 -7.33 6.89
CA MET A 145 -6.30 -7.64 5.63
C MET A 145 -6.69 -9.02 5.11
N ASP A 146 -6.72 -10.03 5.99
CA ASP A 146 -7.09 -11.40 5.61
C ASP A 146 -8.56 -11.48 5.15
N GLU A 147 -9.47 -10.72 5.77
CA GLU A 147 -10.87 -10.65 5.33
C GLU A 147 -11.04 -9.91 3.99
N LEU A 148 -10.21 -8.88 3.76
CA LEU A 148 -10.17 -8.17 2.48
C LEU A 148 -9.67 -9.10 1.36
N GLU A 149 -8.63 -9.89 1.63
CA GLU A 149 -8.09 -10.90 0.71
C GLU A 149 -9.15 -11.95 0.34
N LYS A 150 -9.90 -12.46 1.33
CA LYS A 150 -11.03 -13.35 1.09
C LYS A 150 -12.11 -12.70 0.21
N THR A 151 -12.45 -11.45 0.48
CA THR A 151 -13.45 -10.72 -0.32
C THR A 151 -12.95 -10.47 -1.74
N HIS A 152 -11.64 -10.25 -1.92
CA HIS A 152 -11.01 -10.13 -3.23
C HIS A 152 -11.08 -11.44 -4.02
N GLN A 153 -10.86 -12.58 -3.38
CA GLN A 153 -11.04 -13.89 -3.99
C GLN A 153 -12.48 -14.10 -4.50
N GLU A 154 -13.48 -13.76 -3.68
CA GLU A 154 -14.90 -13.81 -4.08
C GLU A 154 -15.19 -12.94 -5.32
N ILE A 155 -14.54 -11.77 -5.43
CA ILE A 155 -14.64 -10.86 -6.57
C ILE A 155 -14.01 -11.44 -7.83
N GLN A 156 -12.83 -12.07 -7.71
CA GLN A 156 -12.14 -12.72 -8.83
C GLN A 156 -12.93 -13.92 -9.35
N GLU A 157 -13.45 -14.77 -8.45
CA GLU A 157 -14.30 -15.90 -8.82
C GLU A 157 -15.60 -15.46 -9.51
N ALA A 158 -16.12 -14.28 -9.14
CA ALA A 158 -17.26 -13.64 -9.81
C ALA A 158 -16.88 -12.90 -11.12
N MET A 159 -15.60 -12.91 -11.52
CA MET A 159 -15.04 -12.26 -12.71
C MET A 159 -15.31 -10.75 -12.75
N ILE A 160 -15.22 -10.10 -11.58
CA ILE A 160 -15.42 -8.65 -11.43
C ILE A 160 -14.03 -7.99 -11.39
N PHE A 161 -13.71 -7.18 -12.39
CA PHE A 161 -12.39 -6.53 -12.49
C PHE A 161 -12.40 -5.06 -12.08
N GLU A 162 -13.57 -4.44 -12.04
CA GLU A 162 -13.73 -3.02 -11.77
C GLU A 162 -14.58 -2.78 -10.53
N ASN A 163 -14.11 -1.86 -9.70
CA ASN A 163 -14.82 -1.40 -8.52
C ASN A 163 -14.86 0.12 -8.45
N ARG A 164 -16.00 0.71 -8.78
CA ARG A 164 -16.24 2.16 -8.77
C ARG A 164 -16.33 2.80 -7.38
N TYR A 165 -16.33 1.99 -6.31
CA TYR A 165 -16.54 2.46 -4.94
C TYR A 165 -15.24 2.71 -4.17
N THR A 166 -14.10 2.38 -4.75
CA THR A 166 -12.79 2.59 -4.14
C THR A 166 -11.74 2.82 -5.23
N GLN A 167 -10.71 3.60 -4.91
CA GLN A 167 -9.51 3.73 -5.75
C GLN A 167 -8.43 2.70 -5.38
N TYR A 168 -8.58 2.04 -4.23
CA TYR A 168 -7.65 1.03 -3.78
C TYR A 168 -7.91 -0.28 -4.52
N THR A 169 -6.85 -0.83 -5.08
CA THR A 169 -6.83 -2.21 -5.57
C THR A 169 -6.20 -3.11 -4.52
N MET A 170 -6.50 -4.41 -4.56
CA MET A 170 -5.87 -5.36 -3.63
C MET A 170 -4.34 -5.30 -3.74
N GLU A 171 -3.81 -5.12 -4.95
CA GLU A 171 -2.37 -5.00 -5.19
C GLU A 171 -1.77 -3.79 -4.48
N THR A 172 -2.37 -2.61 -4.61
CA THR A 172 -1.88 -1.39 -3.94
C THR A 172 -1.88 -1.54 -2.41
N LEU A 173 -2.87 -2.26 -1.85
CA LEU A 173 -2.95 -2.49 -0.41
C LEU A 173 -1.93 -3.53 0.08
N ARG A 174 -1.67 -4.60 -0.70
CA ARG A 174 -0.61 -5.56 -0.37
C ARG A 174 0.75 -4.90 -0.35
N VAL A 175 1.08 -4.12 -1.39
CA VAL A 175 2.35 -3.38 -1.46
C VAL A 175 2.49 -2.43 -0.28
N GLY A 176 1.45 -1.64 0.02
CA GLY A 176 1.47 -0.73 1.17
C GLY A 176 1.67 -1.47 2.50
N TRP A 177 1.00 -2.61 2.69
CA TRP A 177 1.11 -3.43 3.89
C TRP A 177 2.52 -4.02 4.06
N GLU A 178 3.10 -4.58 2.99
CA GLU A 178 4.46 -5.10 3.00
C GLU A 178 5.49 -4.00 3.24
N GLN A 179 5.32 -2.84 2.59
CA GLN A 179 6.17 -1.68 2.82
C GLN A 179 6.14 -1.21 4.28
N LEU A 180 4.96 -1.21 4.91
CA LEU A 180 4.81 -0.89 6.33
C LEU A 180 5.59 -1.88 7.21
N LEU A 181 5.43 -3.19 6.99
CA LEU A 181 6.15 -4.23 7.74
C LEU A 181 7.66 -4.09 7.59
N THR A 182 8.15 -3.92 6.35
CA THR A 182 9.58 -3.72 6.09
C THR A 182 10.08 -2.44 6.75
N SER A 183 9.31 -1.36 6.71
CA SER A 183 9.65 -0.09 7.36
C SER A 183 9.79 -0.24 8.87
N ILE A 184 8.83 -0.90 9.54
CA ILE A 184 8.87 -1.15 10.98
C ILE A 184 10.13 -1.94 11.35
N HIS A 185 10.36 -3.10 10.72
CA HIS A 185 11.54 -3.91 11.02
C HIS A 185 12.85 -3.18 10.76
N ARG A 186 12.94 -2.41 9.67
CA ARG A 186 14.14 -1.62 9.37
C ARG A 186 14.41 -0.57 10.46
N ASN A 187 13.38 0.18 10.86
CA ASN A 187 13.52 1.19 11.91
C ASN A 187 13.85 0.57 13.28
N ILE A 188 13.26 -0.59 13.62
CA ILE A 188 13.60 -1.32 14.86
C ILE A 188 15.10 -1.68 14.85
N ASN A 189 15.56 -2.35 13.79
CA ASN A 189 16.97 -2.73 13.66
C ASN A 189 17.91 -1.50 13.71
N GLU A 190 17.52 -0.39 13.07
CA GLU A 190 18.29 0.86 13.09
C GLU A 190 18.40 1.47 14.49
N VAL A 191 17.32 1.43 15.28
CA VAL A 191 17.31 1.94 16.66
C VAL A 191 18.07 1.00 17.60
N GLU A 192 17.88 -0.32 17.47
CA GLU A 192 18.61 -1.32 18.25
C GLU A 192 20.13 -1.21 18.03
N ASN A 193 20.56 -1.07 16.77
CA ASN A 193 21.97 -0.86 16.45
C ASN A 193 22.51 0.44 17.09
N GLN A 194 21.72 1.52 17.10
CA GLN A 194 22.12 2.76 17.77
C GLN A 194 22.28 2.59 19.28
N ILE A 195 21.38 1.83 19.93
CA ILE A 195 21.48 1.51 21.36
C ILE A 195 22.73 0.69 21.64
N LEU A 196 23.01 -0.34 20.83
CA LEU A 196 24.22 -1.16 20.97
C LEU A 196 25.50 -0.34 20.79
N THR A 197 25.55 0.55 19.80
CA THR A 197 26.69 1.44 19.59
C THR A 197 26.87 2.39 20.77
N ARG A 198 25.79 3.01 21.26
CA ARG A 198 25.82 3.88 22.44
C ARG A 198 26.39 3.15 23.66
N ASP A 199 25.85 1.96 23.95
CA ASP A 199 26.17 1.19 25.15
C ASP A 199 27.59 0.62 25.08
N SER A 200 28.03 0.15 23.90
CA SER A 200 29.40 -0.36 23.70
C SER A 200 30.47 0.73 23.77
N LYS A 201 30.14 1.97 23.42
CA LYS A 201 31.05 3.12 23.48
C LYS A 201 30.95 3.90 24.79
N GLY A 202 30.00 3.57 25.67
CA GLY A 202 29.83 4.21 26.97
C GLY A 202 29.46 5.70 26.89
N ILE A 203 28.79 6.13 25.82
CA ILE A 203 28.40 7.53 25.60
C ILE A 203 26.91 7.75 25.86
N SER A 204 26.51 8.98 26.14
CA SER A 204 25.09 9.33 26.30
C SER A 204 24.35 9.36 24.96
N HIS A 205 23.02 9.28 25.00
CA HIS A 205 22.19 9.42 23.80
C HIS A 205 22.34 10.79 23.15
N GLU A 206 22.45 11.85 23.96
CA GLU A 206 22.65 13.22 23.47
C GLU A 206 23.98 13.37 22.72
N GLN A 207 25.07 12.81 23.27
CA GLN A 207 26.37 12.80 22.59
C GLN A 207 26.33 12.01 21.27
N LEU A 208 25.71 10.83 21.26
CA LEU A 208 25.57 10.05 20.02
C LEU A 208 24.76 10.83 18.96
N ASN A 209 23.68 11.50 19.38
CA ASN A 209 22.87 12.35 18.50
C ASN A 209 23.66 13.56 18.00
N GLU A 210 24.45 14.21 18.85
CA GLU A 210 25.28 15.36 18.48
C GLU A 210 26.36 14.97 17.45
N PHE A 211 27.06 13.86 17.69
CA PHE A 211 28.04 13.32 16.76
C PHE A 211 27.40 12.96 15.42
N ARG A 212 26.23 12.32 15.43
CA ARG A 212 25.49 11.94 14.22
C ARG A 212 24.92 13.16 13.49
N ALA A 213 24.35 14.12 14.20
CA ALA A 213 23.81 15.34 13.62
C ALA A 213 24.93 16.17 12.96
N SER A 214 26.08 16.29 13.62
CA SER A 214 27.25 16.97 13.08
C SER A 214 27.79 16.21 11.85
N PHE A 215 27.96 14.89 11.93
CA PHE A 215 28.39 14.09 10.78
C PHE A 215 27.45 14.27 9.58
N ASN A 216 26.13 14.18 9.78
CA ASN A 216 25.14 14.36 8.72
C ASN A 216 25.07 15.80 8.18
N HIS A 217 25.39 16.81 9.00
CA HIS A 217 25.47 18.20 8.56
C HIS A 217 26.61 18.40 7.55
N PHE A 218 27.74 17.72 7.75
CA PHE A 218 28.91 17.81 6.88
C PHE A 218 28.89 16.81 5.72
N ASP A 219 28.18 15.68 5.82
CA ASP A 219 27.92 14.75 4.70
C ASP A 219 26.81 15.30 3.78
N LYS A 220 27.12 16.39 3.07
CA LYS A 220 26.17 17.11 2.19
C LYS A 220 25.55 16.22 1.13
N ASN A 221 26.29 15.20 0.70
CA ASN A 221 25.90 14.27 -0.36
C ASN A 221 25.21 13.01 0.20
N ARG A 222 25.04 12.88 1.51
CA ARG A 222 24.47 11.70 2.21
C ARG A 222 25.11 10.39 1.74
N THR A 223 26.41 10.42 1.52
CA THR A 223 27.20 9.27 1.05
C THR A 223 27.49 8.26 2.16
N GLY A 224 27.20 8.62 3.41
CA GLY A 224 27.55 7.87 4.62
C GLY A 224 29.03 7.94 4.96
N ARG A 225 29.77 8.87 4.33
CA ARG A 225 31.22 9.04 4.46
C ARG A 225 31.57 10.53 4.37
N LEU A 226 32.61 10.96 5.08
CA LEU A 226 33.14 12.32 4.98
C LEU A 226 34.44 12.32 4.21
N SER A 227 34.57 13.26 3.27
CA SER A 227 35.86 13.62 2.70
C SER A 227 36.78 14.25 3.77
N PRO A 228 38.10 14.33 3.53
CA PRO A 228 39.03 14.92 4.50
C PRO A 228 38.68 16.35 4.89
N GLU A 229 38.19 17.15 3.94
CA GLU A 229 37.80 18.55 4.19
C GLU A 229 36.51 18.64 5.02
N GLU A 230 35.52 17.79 4.74
CA GLU A 230 34.27 17.72 5.50
C GLU A 230 34.52 17.17 6.91
N PHE A 231 35.38 16.17 7.06
CA PHE A 231 35.79 15.61 8.34
C PHE A 231 36.54 16.64 9.20
N LYS A 232 37.48 17.40 8.62
CA LYS A 232 38.18 18.50 9.30
C LYS A 232 37.19 19.55 9.80
N SER A 233 36.22 19.92 8.96
CA SER A 233 35.18 20.90 9.31
C SER A 233 34.24 20.38 10.41
N CYS A 234 33.88 19.09 10.37
CA CYS A 234 33.08 18.42 11.38
C CYS A 234 33.76 18.42 12.75
N LEU A 235 35.06 18.06 12.80
CA LEU A 235 35.85 18.09 14.03
C LEU A 235 35.90 19.50 14.65
N VAL A 236 36.13 20.53 13.83
CA VAL A 236 36.14 21.93 14.31
C VAL A 236 34.77 22.35 14.85
N SER A 237 33.68 21.94 14.19
CA SER A 237 32.30 22.24 14.62
C SER A 237 31.95 21.61 15.97
N LEU A 238 32.53 20.46 16.29
CA LEU A 238 32.38 19.75 17.57
C LEU A 238 33.35 20.26 18.65
N GLY A 239 34.07 21.35 18.39
CA GLY A 239 35.00 21.97 19.33
C GLY A 239 36.42 21.39 19.33
N TYR A 240 36.74 20.47 18.41
CA TYR A 240 38.10 19.97 18.26
C TYR A 240 38.98 21.01 17.55
N SER A 241 39.88 21.63 18.31
CA SER A 241 40.71 22.74 17.82
C SER A 241 41.88 22.24 16.95
N ILE A 242 41.70 22.24 15.63
CA ILE A 242 42.79 22.02 14.68
C ILE A 242 43.38 23.39 14.32
N ARG A 243 44.66 23.60 14.62
CA ARG A 243 45.36 24.86 14.31
C ARG A 243 45.48 25.06 12.80
N ASN A 244 45.35 26.30 12.32
CA ASN A 244 45.49 26.66 10.90
C ASN A 244 46.97 26.85 10.47
N ASP A 245 47.92 26.30 11.21
CA ASP A 245 49.35 26.36 10.93
C ASP A 245 49.88 25.01 10.38
N ARG A 246 51.17 24.96 10.03
CA ARG A 246 51.82 23.72 9.56
C ARG A 246 51.74 22.58 10.58
N GLN A 247 51.55 22.90 11.87
CA GLN A 247 51.47 21.92 12.95
C GLN A 247 50.09 21.27 13.00
N GLY A 248 49.01 22.05 12.91
CA GLY A 248 47.65 21.50 12.86
C GLY A 248 47.37 20.67 11.61
N GLU A 249 48.02 20.97 10.48
CA GLU A 249 47.94 20.13 9.27
C GLU A 249 48.73 18.81 9.42
N ALA A 250 49.76 18.78 10.25
CA ALA A 250 50.46 17.55 10.60
C ALA A 250 49.64 16.69 11.59
N ASP A 251 48.99 17.34 12.56
CA ASP A 251 48.11 16.67 13.52
C ASP A 251 46.86 16.10 12.84
N PHE A 252 46.25 16.85 11.91
CA PHE A 252 45.12 16.35 11.13
C PHE A 252 45.50 15.14 10.26
N ARG A 253 46.67 15.15 9.61
CA ARG A 253 47.18 13.99 8.87
C ARG A 253 47.39 12.77 9.76
N ARG A 254 47.85 12.98 11.00
CA ARG A 254 47.95 11.90 12.00
C ARG A 254 46.58 11.35 12.36
N ILE A 255 45.61 12.21 12.64
CA ILE A 255 44.22 11.80 12.93
C ILE A 255 43.65 11.01 11.76
N MET A 256 43.82 11.50 10.52
CA MET A 256 43.39 10.81 9.31
C MET A 256 43.98 9.40 9.20
N SER A 257 45.26 9.22 9.53
CA SER A 257 45.89 7.87 9.52
C SER A 257 45.33 6.91 10.57
N ILE A 258 44.69 7.42 11.63
CA ILE A 258 44.06 6.62 12.68
C ILE A 258 42.64 6.22 12.26
N VAL A 259 41.89 7.12 11.61
CA VAL A 259 40.48 6.89 11.24
C VAL A 259 40.31 6.22 9.87
N ASP A 260 41.25 6.41 8.95
CA ASP A 260 41.25 5.81 7.61
C ASP A 260 42.35 4.75 7.47
N THR A 261 42.23 3.67 8.26
CA THR A 261 43.19 2.56 8.28
C THR A 261 43.31 1.83 6.94
N ASN A 262 42.25 1.87 6.13
CA ASN A 262 42.20 1.28 4.79
C ASN A 262 42.69 2.22 3.69
N ASN A 263 43.10 3.44 4.05
CA ASN A 263 43.63 4.47 3.14
C ASN A 263 42.69 4.73 1.94
N THR A 264 41.39 4.73 2.24
CA THR A 264 40.31 4.92 1.26
C THR A 264 40.14 6.38 0.87
N GLY A 265 40.71 7.30 1.65
CA GLY A 265 40.55 8.73 1.53
C GLY A 265 39.24 9.27 2.12
N TYR A 266 38.43 8.41 2.78
CA TYR A 266 37.13 8.78 3.33
C TYR A 266 36.96 8.25 4.75
N VAL A 267 36.27 9.01 5.60
CA VAL A 267 36.00 8.62 6.99
C VAL A 267 34.55 8.17 7.13
N HIS A 268 34.37 6.93 7.59
CA HIS A 268 33.07 6.38 7.93
C HIS A 268 32.59 6.84 9.31
N PHE A 269 31.27 6.84 9.52
CA PHE A 269 30.68 7.24 10.80
C PHE A 269 31.24 6.45 11.98
N ASP A 270 31.40 5.12 11.84
CA ASP A 270 31.93 4.27 12.93
C ASP A 270 33.38 4.65 13.30
N ALA A 271 34.23 4.91 12.31
CA ALA A 271 35.63 5.32 12.55
C ALA A 271 35.72 6.72 13.17
N PHE A 272 34.84 7.64 12.73
CA PHE A 272 34.70 8.96 13.34
C PHE A 272 34.22 8.86 14.80
N LEU A 273 33.21 8.03 15.06
CA LEU A 273 32.66 7.84 16.40
C LEU A 273 33.71 7.20 17.33
N ASP A 274 34.45 6.21 16.86
CA ASP A 274 35.55 5.58 17.60
C ASP A 274 36.63 6.60 17.98
N PHE A 275 36.97 7.50 17.06
CA PHE A 275 37.90 8.58 17.35
C PHE A 275 37.34 9.57 18.38
N MET A 276 36.12 10.06 18.17
CA MET A 276 35.50 11.05 19.06
C MET A 276 35.31 10.51 20.47
N THR A 277 34.87 9.25 20.61
CA THR A 277 34.66 8.61 21.91
C THR A 277 35.97 8.37 22.64
N ARG A 278 37.04 7.96 21.93
CA ARG A 278 38.38 7.78 22.52
C ARG A 278 38.99 9.11 22.99
N GLU A 279 38.91 10.15 22.18
CA GLU A 279 39.43 11.48 22.56
C GLU A 279 38.63 12.12 23.70
N SER A 280 37.32 11.88 23.79
CA SER A 280 36.50 12.36 24.92
C SER A 280 36.81 11.62 26.23
N THR A 281 37.06 10.30 26.16
CA THR A 281 37.43 9.52 27.37
C THR A 281 38.82 9.87 27.88
N ASP A 282 39.76 10.21 27.00
CA ASP A 282 41.13 10.63 27.38
C ASP A 282 41.21 12.06 27.95
N ARG A 283 40.17 12.90 27.79
CA ARG A 283 40.12 14.29 28.30
C ARG A 283 39.38 14.44 29.64
N ASP A 284 38.49 13.51 29.96
CA ASP A 284 37.55 13.61 31.10
C ASP A 284 37.80 12.57 32.20
N THR A 285 39.03 12.06 32.36
CA THR A 285 39.29 11.26 33.57
C THR A 285 39.19 12.16 34.79
N ALA A 286 38.36 11.77 35.76
CA ALA A 286 38.19 12.51 37.02
C ALA A 286 39.53 12.80 37.68
N GLU A 287 40.51 11.92 37.51
CA GLU A 287 41.89 12.06 37.97
C GLU A 287 42.62 13.24 37.30
N GLN A 288 42.54 13.39 35.98
CA GLN A 288 43.14 14.54 35.27
C GLN A 288 42.45 15.87 35.59
N ILE A 289 41.13 15.86 35.79
CA ILE A 289 40.37 17.05 36.21
C ILE A 289 40.78 17.43 37.65
N ILE A 290 40.85 16.46 38.56
CA ILE A 290 41.30 16.66 39.94
C ILE A 290 42.76 17.12 39.98
N ASP A 291 43.64 16.57 39.16
CA ASP A 291 45.04 16.99 39.08
C ASP A 291 45.18 18.41 38.50
N SER A 292 44.34 18.78 37.53
CA SER A 292 44.28 20.16 37.03
C SER A 292 43.84 21.14 38.11
N PHE A 293 42.83 20.75 38.91
CA PHE A 293 42.41 21.52 40.09
C PHE A 293 43.48 21.55 41.19
N ARG A 294 44.24 20.46 41.38
CA ARG A 294 45.36 20.39 42.34
C ARG A 294 46.49 21.34 41.95
N ILE A 295 46.82 21.43 40.66
CA ILE A 295 47.81 22.39 40.14
C ILE A 295 47.34 23.83 40.36
N LEU A 296 46.06 24.13 40.08
CA LEU A 296 45.45 25.44 40.36
C LEU A 296 45.45 25.78 41.87
N ALA A 297 45.28 24.77 42.72
CA ALA A 297 45.35 24.89 44.18
C ALA A 297 46.78 25.00 44.74
N GLY A 298 47.82 24.90 43.88
CA GLY A 298 49.21 24.82 44.32
C GLY A 298 49.49 23.63 45.22
N ASP A 299 48.99 22.45 44.83
CA ASP A 299 49.08 21.17 45.55
C ASP A 299 48.35 21.11 46.90
N LYS A 300 47.45 22.06 47.17
CA LYS A 300 46.60 22.04 48.36
C LYS A 300 45.35 21.19 48.12
N PRO A 301 44.80 20.53 49.17
CA PRO A 301 43.56 19.77 49.05
C PRO A 301 42.29 20.64 48.95
N TYR A 302 42.43 21.97 48.78
CA TYR A 302 41.34 22.94 48.69
C TYR A 302 41.70 24.09 47.75
N ILE A 303 40.70 24.67 47.08
CA ILE A 303 40.82 25.87 46.24
C ILE A 303 40.17 27.04 46.98
N THR A 304 40.86 28.17 47.05
CA THR A 304 40.32 29.45 47.56
C THR A 304 39.70 30.25 46.42
N ALA A 305 38.67 31.05 46.71
CA ALA A 305 37.91 31.78 45.70
C ALA A 305 38.62 33.05 45.14
N GLU A 306 39.79 33.38 45.70
CA GLU A 306 40.63 34.53 45.28
C GLU A 306 41.65 34.14 44.21
#